data_AF-A0A3Q7YM41-F1
#
_entry.id   AF-A0A3Q7YM41-F1
#
_cell.length_a   1.000
_cell.length_b   1.000
_cell.length_c   1.000
_cell.angle_alpha   90.00
_cell.angle_beta   90.00
_cell.angle_gamma   90.00
#
_symmetry.space_group_name_H-M   'P 1'
#
loop_
_entity.id
_entity.type
_entity.pdbx_description
1 polymer ?
#
loop_
_entity_poly.entity_id
_entity_poly.type
_entity_poly.pdbx_seq_one_letter_code
_entity_poly.pdbx_strand_id
1 'polypeptide(L)'
;SFTAQQLNKLLQSGQPYLSLPMTDSGVPGAVLQDTLKTKDAPEQAVEDEEVDYEEIGVADTFAAYWPSKLKFGRAHPDPVVETATLSSVELPNITYELALPQKTTECLSALQLEAVVYACQAHEQLLPTGERAGFLLGDGAGVGKGRTIAGIIFENYVKGRKRALWVSVSSDLKFDAERDLADIGAHEKIRVATINKFKYSPIDSKE
;
A
#
# COMPACT_ATOMS: atom_id res chain seq x y z
N SER A 1 1.53 30.98 4.12
CA SER A 1 0.82 30.30 3.01
C SER A 1 0.99 31.09 1.73
N PHE A 2 1.48 30.48 0.66
CA PHE A 2 1.68 31.15 -0.63
C PHE A 2 0.37 31.30 -1.40
N THR A 3 0.22 32.38 -2.16
CA THR A 3 -0.93 32.57 -3.06
C THR A 3 -0.73 31.81 -4.38
N ALA A 4 -1.82 31.46 -5.06
CA ALA A 4 -1.77 30.65 -6.29
C ALA A 4 -0.91 31.25 -7.42
N GLN A 5 -0.83 32.58 -7.50
CA GLN A 5 0.05 33.27 -8.47
C GLN A 5 1.54 33.12 -8.14
N GLN A 6 1.90 32.98 -6.86
CA GLN A 6 3.29 32.79 -6.43
C GLN A 6 3.77 31.36 -6.67
N LEU A 7 2.90 30.37 -6.50
CA LEU A 7 3.18 28.96 -6.84
C LEU A 7 3.41 28.77 -8.35
N ASN A 8 2.64 29.44 -9.19
CA ASN A 8 2.73 29.27 -10.64
C ASN A 8 4.04 29.86 -11.22
N LYS A 9 4.56 30.95 -10.63
CA LYS A 9 5.88 31.49 -10.99
C LYS A 9 7.04 30.56 -10.58
N LEU A 10 6.91 29.88 -9.45
CA LEU A 10 7.92 28.96 -8.92
C LEU A 10 8.01 27.66 -9.75
N LEU A 11 6.87 27.19 -10.26
CA LEU A 11 6.80 26.00 -11.13
C LEU A 11 7.39 26.25 -12.52
N GLN A 12 7.39 27.49 -12.99
CA GLN A 12 7.92 27.86 -14.31
C GLN A 12 9.41 28.17 -14.32
N SER A 13 10.05 28.36 -13.15
CA SER A 13 11.47 28.76 -13.07
C SER A 13 12.48 27.60 -13.13
N GLY A 14 12.03 26.35 -13.30
CA GLY A 14 12.90 25.21 -13.64
C GLY A 14 13.99 24.85 -12.62
N GLN A 15 13.91 25.32 -11.37
CA GLN A 15 14.89 24.96 -10.34
C GLN A 15 14.40 23.76 -9.51
N PRO A 16 15.26 22.77 -9.22
CA PRO A 16 14.90 21.62 -8.40
C PRO A 16 14.60 22.06 -6.96
N TYR A 17 13.56 21.45 -6.38
CA TYR A 17 12.87 21.85 -5.15
C TYR A 17 13.69 21.75 -3.84
N LEU A 18 15.01 21.55 -3.91
CA LEU A 18 15.85 21.12 -2.78
C LEU A 18 16.63 22.22 -2.06
N SER A 19 16.36 23.50 -2.32
CA SER A 19 16.99 24.59 -1.56
C SER A 19 15.97 25.59 -1.03
N LEU A 20 15.34 25.24 0.10
CA LEU A 20 14.85 26.26 1.02
C LEU A 20 15.86 26.46 2.15
N PRO A 21 16.24 27.70 2.47
CA PRO A 21 17.30 27.99 3.41
C PRO A 21 16.82 27.77 4.85
N MET A 22 17.56 26.95 5.58
CA MET A 22 17.48 26.91 7.05
C MET A 22 17.96 28.26 7.59
N THR A 23 17.13 28.89 8.41
CA THR A 23 17.41 30.19 9.03
C THR A 23 18.60 30.11 9.99
N ASP A 24 19.47 31.10 9.83
CA ASP A 24 20.68 31.52 10.54
C ASP A 24 20.75 31.28 12.06
N SER A 25 21.93 30.86 12.53
CA SER A 25 22.59 31.53 13.66
C SER A 25 24.11 31.25 13.69
N GLY A 26 24.92 32.20 13.22
CA GLY A 26 26.11 32.61 13.98
C GLY A 26 27.51 32.53 13.34
N VAL A 27 27.87 33.53 12.50
CA VAL A 27 29.09 34.40 12.45
C VAL A 27 30.55 33.82 12.63
N PRO A 28 31.61 34.49 12.13
CA PRO A 28 32.03 34.67 10.72
C PRO A 28 33.52 34.35 10.43
N GLY A 29 33.81 34.09 9.16
CA GLY A 29 34.89 34.69 8.36
C GLY A 29 36.35 34.68 8.87
N ALA A 30 37.23 34.04 8.09
CA ALA A 30 38.58 34.55 7.87
C ALA A 30 39.11 34.13 6.49
N VAL A 31 39.36 35.14 5.67
CA VAL A 31 40.15 35.11 4.43
C VAL A 31 41.61 34.83 4.80
N LEU A 32 42.25 33.86 4.15
CA LEU A 32 43.71 33.85 3.99
C LEU A 32 44.08 33.34 2.59
N GLN A 33 44.41 34.32 1.74
CA GLN A 33 45.32 34.15 0.63
C GLN A 33 46.71 33.87 1.21
N ASP A 34 47.37 32.79 0.80
CA ASP A 34 48.83 32.76 0.82
C ASP A 34 49.43 31.80 -0.23
N THR A 35 49.89 32.42 -1.31
CA THR A 35 51.23 32.30 -1.90
C THR A 35 51.88 30.91 -2.07
N LEU A 36 51.81 30.43 -3.32
CA LEU A 36 52.80 29.70 -4.12
C LEU A 36 54.08 29.17 -3.42
N LYS A 37 54.24 27.84 -3.43
CA LYS A 37 55.54 27.18 -3.68
C LYS A 37 55.35 26.01 -4.63
N THR A 38 55.81 26.21 -5.86
CA THR A 38 56.10 25.17 -6.85
C THR A 38 57.17 24.22 -6.32
N LYS A 39 56.85 22.93 -6.30
CA LYS A 39 57.82 21.85 -6.30
C LYS A 39 57.37 20.81 -7.31
N ASP A 40 58.11 20.74 -8.41
CA ASP A 40 58.00 19.71 -9.42
C ASP A 40 58.20 18.33 -8.79
N ALA A 41 57.17 17.50 -8.84
CA ALA A 41 57.19 16.08 -8.54
C ALA A 41 56.16 15.41 -9.47
N PRO A 42 56.43 14.19 -9.94
CA PRO A 42 55.89 13.66 -11.20
C PRO A 42 54.37 13.54 -11.14
N GLU A 43 53.71 13.86 -12.26
CA GLU A 43 52.29 13.58 -12.52
C GLU A 43 52.03 12.08 -12.28
N GLN A 44 51.67 11.72 -11.05
CA GLN A 44 50.86 10.54 -10.83
C GLN A 44 49.52 10.89 -11.43
N ALA A 45 49.22 10.26 -12.57
CA ALA A 45 47.87 10.16 -13.08
C ALA A 45 46.99 9.78 -11.89
N VAL A 46 46.15 10.73 -11.46
CA VAL A 46 44.93 10.37 -10.76
C VAL A 46 44.25 9.40 -11.71
N GLU A 47 44.27 8.12 -11.34
CA GLU A 47 43.32 7.18 -11.92
C GLU A 47 41.98 7.86 -11.70
N ASP A 48 41.36 8.28 -12.80
CA ASP A 48 39.93 8.51 -12.83
C ASP A 48 39.36 7.18 -12.33
N GLU A 49 39.05 7.10 -11.04
CA GLU A 49 38.02 6.20 -10.58
C GLU A 49 36.80 6.68 -11.38
N GLU A 50 36.62 6.08 -12.56
CA GLU A 50 35.36 6.08 -13.28
C GLU A 50 34.38 5.58 -12.24
N VAL A 51 33.74 6.53 -11.54
CA VAL A 51 32.58 6.24 -10.72
C VAL A 51 31.65 5.60 -11.73
N ASP A 52 31.45 4.29 -11.62
CA ASP A 52 30.61 3.55 -12.54
C ASP A 52 29.20 4.10 -12.40
N TYR A 53 28.88 5.10 -13.23
CA TYR A 53 27.59 5.74 -13.25
C TYR A 53 26.53 4.76 -13.81
N GLU A 54 26.92 3.59 -14.33
CA GLU A 54 26.00 2.49 -14.65
C GLU A 54 25.51 1.76 -13.39
N GLU A 55 26.27 1.81 -12.28
CA GLU A 55 25.83 1.35 -10.94
C GLU A 55 25.13 2.46 -10.14
N ILE A 56 24.93 3.66 -10.70
CA ILE A 56 23.79 4.49 -10.28
C ILE A 56 22.58 3.98 -11.06
N GLY A 57 22.23 2.73 -10.77
CA GLY A 57 21.19 1.98 -11.44
C GLY A 57 19.94 2.84 -11.49
N VAL A 58 19.37 2.97 -12.68
CA VAL A 58 17.99 3.41 -12.85
C VAL A 58 17.19 2.56 -11.88
N ALA A 59 16.76 3.16 -10.76
CA ALA A 59 15.97 2.43 -9.78
C ALA A 59 14.87 1.72 -10.54
N ASP A 60 14.83 0.39 -10.51
CA ASP A 60 13.85 -0.39 -11.24
C ASP A 60 12.49 0.24 -10.93
N THR A 61 11.81 0.79 -11.95
CA THR A 61 10.57 1.55 -11.75
C THR A 61 9.55 0.74 -10.92
N PHE A 62 9.65 -0.59 -11.03
CA PHE A 62 8.84 -1.56 -10.33
C PHE A 62 9.71 -2.58 -9.58
N ALA A 63 9.26 -2.94 -8.38
CA ALA A 63 9.81 -4.05 -7.60
C ALA A 63 8.81 -5.20 -7.55
N ALA A 64 9.29 -6.45 -7.56
CA ALA A 64 8.45 -7.61 -7.35
C ALA A 64 7.83 -7.58 -5.93
N TYR A 65 6.51 -7.74 -5.85
CA TYR A 65 5.80 -7.65 -4.58
C TYR A 65 5.78 -9.00 -3.86
N TRP A 66 6.17 -8.97 -2.58
CA TRP A 66 5.98 -10.07 -1.65
C TRP A 66 5.64 -9.53 -0.25
N PRO A 67 4.65 -10.10 0.46
CA PRO A 67 4.32 -9.71 1.83
C PRO A 67 5.55 -9.70 2.75
N SER A 68 5.91 -8.52 3.27
CA SER A 68 7.10 -8.36 4.12
C SER A 68 6.82 -8.75 5.58
N LYS A 69 5.57 -8.62 6.03
CA LYS A 69 5.16 -8.88 7.42
C LYS A 69 4.49 -10.24 7.58
N LEU A 70 3.77 -10.72 6.57
CA LEU A 70 3.10 -12.02 6.60
C LEU A 70 4.07 -13.15 6.23
N LYS A 71 4.19 -14.17 7.09
CA LYS A 71 5.19 -15.26 6.94
C LYS A 71 4.65 -16.54 6.30
N PHE A 72 3.40 -16.54 5.82
CA PHE A 72 2.76 -17.71 5.24
C PHE A 72 1.89 -17.34 4.04
N GLY A 73 1.49 -18.37 3.29
CA GLY A 73 0.72 -18.22 2.05
C GLY A 73 1.53 -18.69 0.84
N ARG A 74 0.85 -18.77 -0.30
CA ARG A 74 1.46 -19.18 -1.58
C ARG A 74 1.70 -17.96 -2.46
N ALA A 75 2.66 -18.05 -3.37
CA ALA A 75 2.85 -17.00 -4.37
C ALA A 75 1.55 -16.76 -5.17
N HIS A 76 1.33 -15.50 -5.55
CA HIS A 76 0.24 -15.19 -6.48
C HIS A 76 0.53 -15.87 -7.83
N PRO A 77 -0.48 -16.43 -8.52
CA PRO A 77 -0.27 -17.16 -9.78
C PRO A 77 0.36 -16.29 -10.87
N ASP A 78 -0.02 -15.01 -10.93
CA ASP A 78 0.59 -14.02 -11.81
C ASP A 78 1.63 -13.18 -11.04
N PRO A 79 2.74 -12.76 -11.67
CA PRO A 79 3.69 -11.84 -11.07
C PRO A 79 2.99 -10.53 -10.67
N VAL A 80 3.17 -10.12 -9.41
CA VAL A 80 2.68 -8.84 -8.90
C VAL A 80 3.88 -7.95 -8.62
N VAL A 81 3.74 -6.68 -8.97
CA VAL A 81 4.77 -5.66 -8.76
C VAL A 81 4.16 -4.43 -8.10
N GLU A 82 5.00 -3.67 -7.42
CA GLU A 82 4.68 -2.35 -6.89
C GLU A 82 5.73 -1.34 -7.35
N THR A 83 5.45 -0.04 -7.20
CA THR A 83 6.46 0.98 -7.53
C THR A 83 7.58 0.97 -6.49
N ALA A 84 8.82 1.25 -6.91
CA ALA A 84 9.95 1.33 -5.98
C ALA A 84 9.72 2.33 -4.83
N THR A 85 8.94 3.39 -5.08
CA THR A 85 8.54 4.37 -4.07
C THR A 85 7.59 3.82 -3.01
N LEU A 86 6.74 2.86 -3.33
CA LEU A 86 5.87 2.18 -2.36
C LEU A 86 6.66 1.12 -1.59
N SER A 87 7.53 0.40 -2.27
CA SER A 87 8.35 -0.66 -1.68
C SER A 87 9.31 -0.15 -0.61
N SER A 88 9.73 1.13 -0.67
CA SER A 88 10.60 1.75 0.33
C SER A 88 9.88 2.13 1.63
N VAL A 89 8.55 2.06 1.66
CA VAL A 89 7.74 2.40 2.84
C VAL A 89 7.43 1.13 3.63
N GLU A 90 7.81 1.13 4.90
CA GLU A 90 7.53 -0.02 5.77
C GLU A 90 6.04 -0.15 6.08
N LEU A 91 5.48 -1.34 5.87
CA LEU A 91 4.10 -1.65 6.23
C LEU A 91 3.92 -1.74 7.76
N PRO A 92 2.73 -1.41 8.29
CA PRO A 92 2.42 -1.59 9.71
C PRO A 92 2.62 -3.03 10.17
N ASN A 93 2.98 -3.24 11.44
CA ASN A 93 3.12 -4.60 11.96
C ASN A 93 1.78 -5.33 12.02
N ILE A 94 1.81 -6.63 11.69
CA ILE A 94 0.67 -7.54 11.83
C ILE A 94 0.52 -7.93 13.30
N THR A 95 -0.64 -7.65 13.88
CA THR A 95 -1.04 -8.07 15.23
C THR A 95 -2.25 -9.01 15.21
N TYR A 96 -2.92 -9.13 14.06
CA TYR A 96 -4.13 -9.92 13.91
C TYR A 96 -3.84 -11.38 13.57
N GLU A 97 -4.58 -12.30 14.22
CA GLU A 97 -4.52 -13.74 13.97
C GLU A 97 -5.80 -14.23 13.27
N LEU A 98 -5.62 -14.76 12.05
CA LEU A 98 -6.71 -15.32 11.24
C LEU A 98 -7.33 -16.54 11.93
N ALA A 99 -8.66 -16.60 11.95
CA ALA A 99 -9.44 -17.78 12.33
C ALA A 99 -9.99 -18.56 11.12
N LEU A 100 -9.61 -18.16 9.89
CA LEU A 100 -9.98 -18.87 8.67
C LEU A 100 -9.53 -20.34 8.73
N PRO A 101 -10.36 -21.30 8.30
CA PRO A 101 -9.95 -22.70 8.16
C PRO A 101 -8.79 -22.83 7.18
N GLN A 102 -7.88 -23.78 7.43
CA GLN A 102 -6.72 -24.04 6.56
C GLN A 102 -7.11 -24.25 5.08
N LYS A 103 -8.22 -24.95 4.81
CA LYS A 103 -8.73 -25.11 3.43
C LYS A 103 -8.97 -23.79 2.70
N THR A 104 -9.30 -22.73 3.44
CA THR A 104 -9.57 -21.38 2.91
C THR A 104 -8.26 -20.65 2.67
N THR A 105 -7.32 -20.73 3.62
CA THR A 105 -6.03 -20.03 3.52
C THR A 105 -5.17 -20.60 2.40
N GLU A 106 -5.33 -21.87 2.05
CA GLU A 106 -4.65 -22.49 0.90
C GLU A 106 -5.23 -22.08 -0.47
N CYS A 107 -6.43 -21.50 -0.51
CA CYS A 107 -7.07 -20.99 -1.73
C CYS A 107 -6.71 -19.53 -2.04
N LEU A 108 -6.04 -18.84 -1.11
CA LEU A 108 -5.66 -17.43 -1.24
C LEU A 108 -4.14 -17.31 -1.37
N SER A 109 -3.67 -16.37 -2.19
CA SER A 109 -2.24 -16.04 -2.25
C SER A 109 -1.79 -15.32 -0.97
N ALA A 110 -0.48 -15.30 -0.72
CA ALA A 110 0.12 -14.58 0.41
C ALA A 110 -0.28 -13.09 0.40
N LEU A 111 -0.28 -12.45 -0.78
CA LEU A 111 -0.74 -11.07 -0.96
C LEU A 111 -2.20 -10.91 -0.54
N GLN A 112 -3.08 -11.79 -1.01
CA GLN A 112 -4.51 -11.72 -0.67
C GLN A 112 -4.73 -11.95 0.83
N LEU A 113 -3.99 -12.88 1.44
CA LEU A 113 -4.04 -13.14 2.87
C LEU A 113 -3.54 -11.93 3.69
N GLU A 114 -2.48 -11.26 3.25
CA GLU A 114 -1.97 -10.06 3.91
C GLU A 114 -3.02 -8.95 3.92
N ALA A 115 -3.71 -8.75 2.80
CA ALA A 115 -4.85 -7.82 2.72
C ALA A 115 -6.00 -8.23 3.65
N VAL A 116 -6.34 -9.53 3.75
CA VAL A 116 -7.37 -10.02 4.69
C VAL A 116 -6.97 -9.72 6.14
N VAL A 117 -5.70 -9.96 6.49
CA VAL A 117 -5.16 -9.72 7.84
C VAL A 117 -5.25 -8.23 8.18
N TYR A 118 -4.73 -7.35 7.33
CA TYR A 118 -4.78 -5.91 7.59
C TYR A 118 -6.21 -5.37 7.64
N ALA A 119 -7.10 -5.83 6.77
CA ALA A 119 -8.50 -5.44 6.82
C ALA A 119 -9.15 -5.85 8.15
N CYS A 120 -8.92 -7.08 8.60
CA CYS A 120 -9.50 -7.56 9.85
C CYS A 120 -8.86 -6.89 11.09
N GLN A 121 -7.57 -6.55 11.03
CA GLN A 121 -6.89 -5.74 12.05
C GLN A 121 -7.49 -4.34 12.14
N ALA A 122 -7.76 -3.68 11.01
CA ALA A 122 -8.46 -2.40 10.98
C ALA A 122 -9.87 -2.54 11.59
N HIS A 123 -10.58 -3.62 11.23
CA HIS A 123 -11.91 -3.89 11.78
C HIS A 123 -11.94 -4.13 13.30
N GLU A 124 -10.83 -4.38 13.99
CA GLU A 124 -10.81 -4.44 15.47
C GLU A 124 -10.84 -3.05 16.13
N GLN A 125 -10.49 -2.02 15.38
CA GLN A 125 -10.39 -0.65 15.89
C GLN A 125 -11.74 0.07 15.79
N LEU A 126 -12.06 0.83 16.85
CA LEU A 126 -13.16 1.79 16.85
C LEU A 126 -12.56 3.20 16.80
N LEU A 127 -13.12 4.03 15.91
CA LEU A 127 -12.79 5.44 15.80
C LEU A 127 -13.33 6.21 17.03
N PRO A 128 -12.83 7.42 17.32
CA PRO A 128 -13.32 8.23 18.44
C PRO A 128 -14.83 8.51 18.40
N THR A 129 -15.41 8.49 17.20
CA THR A 129 -16.83 8.68 16.92
C THR A 129 -17.67 7.41 17.19
N GLY A 130 -17.03 6.28 17.46
CA GLY A 130 -17.66 5.00 17.81
C GLY A 130 -17.85 4.03 16.64
N GLU A 131 -17.68 4.49 15.40
CA GLU A 131 -17.73 3.62 14.22
C GLU A 131 -16.47 2.76 14.10
N ARG A 132 -16.62 1.63 13.43
CA ARG A 132 -15.51 0.72 13.15
C ARG A 132 -14.64 1.29 12.03
N ALA A 133 -13.33 1.20 12.18
CA ALA A 133 -12.43 1.60 11.10
C ALA A 133 -12.64 0.73 9.85
N GLY A 134 -12.65 1.37 8.68
CA GLY A 134 -12.73 0.71 7.39
C GLY A 134 -11.36 0.35 6.83
N PHE A 135 -11.35 -0.41 5.74
CA PHE A 135 -10.14 -0.78 5.01
C PHE A 135 -10.33 -0.53 3.51
N LEU A 136 -9.33 0.03 2.84
CA LEU A 136 -9.34 0.28 1.41
C LEU A 136 -8.43 -0.73 0.70
N LEU A 137 -9.02 -1.58 -0.14
CA LEU A 137 -8.28 -2.54 -0.96
C LEU A 137 -8.02 -1.93 -2.35
N GLY A 138 -6.80 -1.43 -2.56
CA GLY A 138 -6.39 -0.68 -3.74
C GLY A 138 -5.68 -1.47 -4.83
N ASP A 139 -5.60 -2.80 -4.73
CA ASP A 139 -4.80 -3.62 -5.65
C ASP A 139 -5.26 -3.51 -7.10
N GLY A 140 -4.32 -3.72 -8.03
CA GLY A 140 -4.57 -3.73 -9.47
C GLY A 140 -5.65 -4.73 -9.93
N ALA A 141 -6.12 -4.57 -11.16
CA ALA A 141 -6.97 -5.58 -11.79
C ALA A 141 -6.18 -6.91 -11.93
N GLY A 142 -6.88 -8.05 -11.89
CA GLY A 142 -6.25 -9.37 -12.01
C GLY A 142 -5.73 -9.98 -10.70
N VAL A 143 -5.48 -9.17 -9.66
CA VAL A 143 -4.96 -9.65 -8.35
C VAL A 143 -5.97 -10.53 -7.56
N GLY A 144 -7.21 -10.63 -8.02
CA GLY A 144 -8.23 -11.47 -7.38
C GLY A 144 -8.93 -10.84 -6.16
N LYS A 145 -9.13 -9.52 -6.16
CA LYS A 145 -9.79 -8.75 -5.09
C LYS A 145 -11.12 -9.34 -4.62
N GLY A 146 -11.90 -9.95 -5.52
CA GLY A 146 -13.17 -10.60 -5.15
C GLY A 146 -12.98 -11.73 -4.13
N ARG A 147 -11.96 -12.57 -4.32
CA ARG A 147 -11.58 -13.60 -3.33
C ARG A 147 -11.04 -12.99 -2.04
N THR A 148 -10.30 -11.88 -2.11
CA THR A 148 -9.87 -11.14 -0.92
C THR A 148 -11.07 -10.64 -0.11
N ILE A 149 -12.05 -10.01 -0.77
CA ILE A 149 -13.30 -9.54 -0.12
C ILE A 149 -14.06 -10.71 0.49
N ALA A 150 -14.18 -11.83 -0.24
CA ALA A 150 -14.79 -13.06 0.27
C ALA A 150 -14.06 -13.59 1.52
N GLY A 151 -12.73 -13.54 1.53
CA GLY A 151 -11.89 -13.89 2.69
C GLY A 151 -12.15 -12.99 3.90
N ILE A 152 -12.22 -11.67 3.69
CA ILE A 152 -12.55 -10.70 4.74
C ILE A 152 -13.94 -10.98 5.33
N ILE A 153 -14.94 -11.19 4.47
CA ILE A 153 -16.31 -11.52 4.90
C ILE A 153 -16.33 -12.82 5.70
N PHE A 154 -15.63 -13.85 5.22
CA PHE A 154 -15.63 -15.15 5.88
C PHE A 154 -14.90 -15.13 7.23
N GLU A 155 -13.77 -14.42 7.32
CA GLU A 155 -13.05 -14.25 8.59
C GLU A 155 -13.92 -13.55 9.62
N ASN A 156 -14.57 -12.44 9.23
CA ASN A 156 -15.51 -11.73 10.09
C ASN A 156 -16.70 -12.62 10.50
N TYR A 157 -17.21 -13.45 9.58
CA TYR A 157 -18.25 -14.43 9.90
C TYR A 157 -17.78 -15.44 10.94
N VAL A 158 -16.56 -15.98 10.84
CA VAL A 158 -16.00 -16.91 11.83
C VAL A 158 -15.82 -16.23 13.19
N LYS A 159 -15.39 -14.96 13.21
CA LYS A 159 -15.30 -14.13 14.43
C LYS A 159 -16.65 -13.60 14.95
N GLY A 160 -17.77 -14.10 14.45
CA GLY A 160 -19.10 -13.83 14.99
C GLY A 160 -19.88 -12.71 14.30
N ARG A 161 -19.30 -11.98 13.35
CA ARG A 161 -20.01 -10.94 12.56
C ARG A 161 -20.75 -11.60 11.39
N LYS A 162 -22.00 -12.02 11.64
CA LYS A 162 -22.77 -12.89 10.73
C LYS A 162 -23.46 -12.20 9.55
N ARG A 163 -23.32 -10.89 9.39
CA ARG A 163 -24.01 -10.11 8.35
C ARG A 163 -22.99 -9.29 7.57
N ALA A 164 -23.09 -9.33 6.25
CA ALA A 164 -22.30 -8.51 5.33
C ALA A 164 -23.19 -8.05 4.18
N LEU A 165 -22.89 -6.87 3.64
CA LEU A 165 -23.51 -6.35 2.42
C LEU A 165 -22.41 -6.22 1.36
N TRP A 166 -22.58 -6.91 0.24
CA TRP A 166 -21.70 -6.78 -0.91
C TRP A 166 -22.40 -5.89 -1.94
N VAL A 167 -21.96 -4.64 -2.05
CA VAL A 167 -22.49 -3.69 -3.03
C VAL A 167 -21.61 -3.72 -4.27
N SER A 168 -22.24 -3.79 -5.44
CA SER A 168 -21.55 -3.81 -6.73
C SER A 168 -22.33 -2.99 -7.76
N VAL A 169 -21.68 -2.69 -8.89
CA VAL A 169 -22.23 -1.80 -9.92
C VAL A 169 -23.35 -2.43 -10.75
N SER A 170 -23.46 -3.76 -10.77
CA SER A 170 -24.47 -4.47 -11.55
C SER A 170 -24.96 -5.73 -10.83
N SER A 171 -26.17 -6.19 -11.18
CA SER A 171 -26.73 -7.45 -10.65
C SER A 171 -25.93 -8.69 -11.07
N ASP A 172 -25.21 -8.62 -12.19
CA ASP A 172 -24.50 -9.75 -12.77
C ASP A 172 -23.28 -10.13 -11.93
N LEU A 173 -22.66 -9.14 -11.27
CA LEU A 173 -21.55 -9.35 -10.32
C LEU A 173 -21.96 -10.16 -9.07
N LYS A 174 -23.25 -10.43 -8.88
CA LYS A 174 -23.72 -11.42 -7.90
C LYS A 174 -23.09 -12.80 -8.16
N PHE A 175 -23.00 -13.22 -9.42
CA PHE A 175 -22.48 -14.54 -9.77
C PHE A 175 -20.96 -14.60 -9.53
N ASP A 176 -20.24 -13.50 -9.75
CA ASP A 176 -18.84 -13.38 -9.37
C ASP A 176 -18.67 -13.47 -7.84
N ALA A 177 -19.49 -12.77 -7.05
CA ALA A 177 -19.44 -12.87 -5.60
C ALA A 177 -19.75 -14.29 -5.09
N GLU A 178 -20.70 -14.99 -5.72
CA GLU A 178 -21.00 -16.40 -5.43
C GLU A 178 -19.81 -17.31 -5.76
N ARG A 179 -19.19 -17.12 -6.93
CA ARG A 179 -17.97 -17.86 -7.32
C ARG A 179 -16.81 -17.59 -6.37
N ASP A 180 -16.56 -16.33 -6.03
CA ASP A 180 -15.40 -15.96 -5.20
C ASP A 180 -15.53 -16.51 -3.77
N LEU A 181 -16.76 -16.56 -3.21
CA LEU A 181 -17.04 -17.29 -1.97
C LEU A 181 -16.90 -18.81 -2.13
N ALA A 182 -17.25 -19.34 -3.31
CA ALA A 182 -17.12 -20.77 -3.59
C ALA A 182 -15.65 -21.20 -3.70
N ASP A 183 -14.83 -20.43 -4.42
CA ASP A 183 -13.39 -20.67 -4.66
C ASP A 183 -12.60 -20.81 -3.35
N ILE A 184 -13.01 -20.11 -2.29
CA ILE A 184 -12.39 -20.18 -0.97
C ILE A 184 -13.10 -21.13 0.01
N GLY A 185 -14.14 -21.84 -0.45
CA GLY A 185 -14.91 -22.78 0.39
C GLY A 185 -15.85 -22.12 1.40
N ALA A 186 -16.11 -20.82 1.30
CA ALA A 186 -17.00 -20.08 2.21
C ALA A 186 -18.49 -20.29 1.91
N HIS A 187 -18.82 -20.68 0.68
CA HIS A 187 -20.20 -20.93 0.21
C HIS A 187 -20.99 -21.95 1.06
N GLU A 188 -20.30 -22.88 1.74
CA GLU A 188 -20.89 -23.83 2.67
C GLU A 188 -21.58 -23.14 3.86
N LYS A 189 -21.06 -21.98 4.28
CA LYS A 189 -21.51 -21.23 5.47
C LYS A 189 -22.19 -19.90 5.13
N ILE A 190 -21.84 -19.31 4.00
CA ILE A 190 -22.30 -17.98 3.58
C ILE A 190 -22.98 -18.10 2.22
N ARG A 191 -24.31 -17.88 2.19
CA ARG A 191 -25.08 -17.85 0.96
C ARG A 191 -25.28 -16.41 0.50
N VAL A 192 -25.10 -16.17 -0.79
CA VAL A 192 -25.39 -14.87 -1.41
C VAL A 192 -26.90 -14.76 -1.66
N ALA A 193 -27.46 -13.61 -1.31
CA ALA A 193 -28.86 -13.30 -1.57
C ALA A 193 -28.98 -11.83 -1.99
N THR A 194 -29.91 -11.56 -2.90
CA THR A 194 -30.22 -10.18 -3.31
C THR A 194 -30.92 -9.45 -2.18
N ILE A 195 -30.62 -8.15 -2.02
CA ILE A 195 -31.17 -7.33 -0.93
C ILE A 195 -32.71 -7.30 -0.95
N ASN A 196 -33.33 -7.36 -2.12
CA ASN A 196 -34.78 -7.37 -2.31
C ASN A 196 -35.49 -8.57 -1.65
N LYS A 197 -34.75 -9.63 -1.29
CA LYS A 197 -35.29 -10.78 -0.54
C LYS A 197 -35.39 -10.51 0.96
N PHE A 198 -34.77 -9.44 1.45
CA PHE A 198 -34.79 -9.05 2.85
C PHE A 198 -35.80 -7.92 3.05
N LYS A 199 -36.52 -7.96 4.17
CA LYS A 199 -37.31 -6.82 4.62
C LYS A 199 -36.35 -5.78 5.17
N TYR A 200 -36.35 -4.58 4.60
CA TYR A 200 -35.64 -3.43 5.13
C TYR A 200 -36.61 -2.25 5.25
N SER A 201 -36.39 -1.43 6.28
CA SER A 201 -37.13 -0.18 6.49
C SER A 201 -36.43 0.96 5.75
N PRO A 202 -37.15 2.04 5.41
CA PRO A 202 -36.51 3.29 5.00
C PRO A 202 -35.47 3.71 6.05
N ILE A 203 -34.35 4.24 5.59
CA ILE A 203 -33.37 4.88 6.48
C ILE A 203 -34.03 6.17 6.97
N ASP A 204 -34.32 6.26 8.26
CA ASP A 204 -34.82 7.50 8.85
C ASP A 204 -33.65 8.48 8.92
N SER A 205 -33.73 9.60 8.21
CA SER A 205 -32.65 10.59 8.07
C SER A 205 -32.42 11.43 9.34
N LYS A 206 -32.86 10.94 10.50
CA LYS A 206 -32.76 11.63 11.79
C LYS A 206 -31.61 11.07 12.60
N GLU A 207 -30.40 11.47 12.23
CA GLU A 207 -29.25 11.62 13.13
C GLU A 207 -28.49 12.89 12.76
#